data_AF-A0A497F4T1-F1
#
_entry.id   AF-A0A497F4T1-F1
#
_cell.length_a   1.000
_cell.length_b   1.000
_cell.length_c   1.000
_cell.angle_alpha   90.00
_cell.angle_beta   90.00
_cell.angle_gamma   90.00
#
_symmetry.space_group_name_H-M   'P 1'
#
loop_
_entity.id
_entity.type
_entity.pdbx_description
1 polymer ?
#
loop_
_entity_poly.entity_id
_entity_poly.type
_entity_poly.pdbx_seq_one_letter_code
_entity_poly.pdbx_strand_id
1 'polypeptide(L)'
;MINRPIPCEIISIVDEAAERKTITVKCPVIAREAHPGQFIMVWIPRIDEIPMGISHIGEEEISFTVHRVGEATDALYNMKVGDRIGLRGPYGNGFKIVKGKVLVVGGGTGMA
;
A
#
# COMPACT_ATOMS: atom_id res chain seq x y z
N MET A 1 4.63 -1.30 -15.55
CA MET A 1 3.24 -1.53 -15.06
C MET A 1 2.92 -3.01 -15.06
N ILE A 2 2.75 -3.57 -13.86
CA ILE A 2 2.56 -5.00 -13.64
C ILE A 2 1.05 -5.28 -13.58
N ASN A 3 0.53 -5.95 -14.61
CA ASN A 3 -0.91 -6.22 -14.76
C ASN A 3 -1.36 -7.61 -14.29
N ARG A 4 -0.47 -8.39 -13.67
CA ARG A 4 -0.78 -9.68 -13.06
C ARG A 4 -0.35 -9.65 -11.59
N PRO A 5 -1.13 -10.21 -10.66
CA PRO A 5 -0.73 -10.24 -9.24
C PRO A 5 0.60 -10.96 -9.08
N ILE A 6 1.59 -10.25 -8.52
CA ILE A 6 2.85 -10.84 -8.08
C ILE A 6 2.78 -11.11 -6.57
N PRO A 7 3.15 -12.32 -6.12
CA PRO A 7 3.14 -12.63 -4.69
C PRO A 7 4.24 -11.83 -3.99
N CYS A 8 3.86 -11.01 -3.02
CA CYS A 8 4.76 -10.23 -2.19
C CYS A 8 4.51 -10.58 -0.71
N GLU A 9 5.59 -10.65 0.06
CA GLU A 9 5.58 -11.12 1.45
C GLU A 9 5.49 -9.94 2.41
N ILE A 10 4.65 -10.05 3.43
CA ILE A 10 4.55 -9.07 4.50
C ILE A 10 5.77 -9.21 5.41
N ILE A 11 6.58 -8.15 5.47
CA ILE A 11 7.82 -8.13 6.25
C ILE A 11 7.69 -7.34 7.55
N SER A 12 6.75 -6.39 7.63
CA SER A 12 6.46 -5.68 8.87
C SER A 12 5.02 -5.18 8.90
N ILE A 13 4.48 -5.07 10.11
CA ILE A 13 3.17 -4.50 10.39
C ILE A 13 3.33 -3.56 11.58
N VAL A 14 2.79 -2.35 11.46
CA VAL A 14 2.78 -1.34 12.52
C VAL A 14 1.32 -0.97 12.82
N ASP A 15 0.94 -1.05 14.10
CA ASP A 15 -0.36 -0.58 14.59
C ASP A 15 -0.33 0.94 14.76
N GLU A 16 -0.98 1.66 13.84
CA GLU A 16 -1.01 3.14 13.85
C GLU A 16 -2.11 3.67 14.78
N ALA A 17 -3.22 2.94 14.87
CA ALA A 17 -4.36 3.23 15.75
C ALA A 17 -5.23 1.98 15.92
N ALA A 18 -6.24 2.03 16.78
CA ALA A 18 -7.14 0.89 17.05
C ALA A 18 -7.67 0.18 15.78
N GLU A 19 -8.02 0.95 14.75
CA GLU A 19 -8.59 0.41 13.50
C GLU A 19 -7.70 0.69 12.27
N ARG A 20 -6.41 1.00 12.46
CA ARG A 20 -5.48 1.32 11.37
C ARG A 20 -4.13 0.64 11.57
N LYS A 21 -3.64 0.04 10.49
CA LYS A 21 -2.30 -0.55 10.45
C LYS A 21 -1.59 -0.20 9.16
N THR A 22 -0.28 -0.03 9.25
CA THR A 22 0.60 0.06 8.11
C THR A 22 1.18 -1.32 7.85
N ILE A 23 1.00 -1.84 6.64
CA ILE A 23 1.56 -3.12 6.19
C ILE A 23 2.69 -2.80 5.24
N THR A 24 3.88 -3.36 5.49
CA THR A 24 5.03 -3.26 4.59
C THR A 24 5.30 -4.61 3.96
N VAL A 25 5.46 -4.60 2.64
CA VAL A 25 5.67 -5.82 1.86
C VAL A 25 6.95 -5.72 1.03
N LYS A 26 7.70 -6.82 1.02
CA LYS A 26 8.86 -6.96 0.13
C LYS A 26 8.37 -7.17 -1.29
N CYS A 27 8.57 -6.18 -2.14
CA CYS A 27 8.07 -6.17 -3.52
C CYS A 27 8.98 -5.30 -4.41
N PRO A 28 10.23 -5.75 -4.72
CA PRO A 28 11.23 -4.91 -5.37
C PRO A 28 10.81 -4.40 -6.75
N VAL A 29 9.98 -5.17 -7.46
CA VAL A 29 9.52 -4.80 -8.81
C VAL A 29 8.61 -3.57 -8.75
N ILE A 30 7.70 -3.50 -7.77
CA ILE A 30 6.81 -2.34 -7.61
C ILE A 30 7.58 -1.18 -6.98
N ALA A 31 8.42 -1.44 -5.96
CA ALA A 31 9.22 -0.39 -5.30
C ALA A 31 10.06 0.43 -6.30
N ARG A 32 10.68 -0.24 -7.29
CA ARG A 32 11.50 0.42 -8.31
C ARG A 32 10.71 1.25 -9.34
N GLU A 33 9.44 0.91 -9.58
CA GLU A 33 8.59 1.63 -10.54
C GLU A 33 7.70 2.69 -9.87
N ALA A 34 7.49 2.62 -8.56
CA ALA A 34 6.53 3.46 -7.85
C ALA A 34 7.00 4.90 -7.68
N HIS A 35 6.04 5.82 -7.74
CA HIS A 35 6.22 7.23 -7.46
C HIS A 35 5.18 7.73 -6.44
N PRO A 36 5.50 8.76 -5.63
CA PRO A 36 4.54 9.32 -4.67
C PRO A 36 3.22 9.72 -5.34
N GLY A 37 2.10 9.44 -4.66
CA GLY A 37 0.75 9.71 -5.18
C GLY A 37 0.16 8.60 -6.05
N GLN A 38 0.89 7.50 -6.24
CA GLN A 38 0.37 6.29 -6.88
C GLN A 38 -0.25 5.33 -5.87
N PHE A 39 -0.98 4.35 -6.40
CA PHE A 39 -1.63 3.29 -5.63
C PHE A 39 -1.33 1.91 -6.24
N ILE A 40 -1.57 0.86 -5.47
CA ILE A 40 -1.45 -0.54 -5.89
C ILE A 40 -2.82 -1.22 -5.77
N MET A 41 -3.04 -2.28 -6.54
CA MET A 41 -4.15 -3.20 -6.27
C MET A 41 -3.63 -4.34 -5.40
N VAL A 42 -4.27 -4.53 -4.25
CA VAL A 42 -3.94 -5.57 -3.28
C VAL A 42 -4.95 -6.71 -3.45
N TRP A 43 -4.49 -7.82 -4.00
CA TRP A 43 -5.24 -9.05 -4.11
C TRP A 43 -5.04 -9.91 -2.86
N ILE A 44 -6.15 -10.15 -2.17
CA ILE A 44 -6.24 -10.98 -0.99
C ILE A 44 -6.76 -12.35 -1.45
N PRO A 45 -5.96 -13.43 -1.32
CA PRO A 45 -6.36 -14.74 -1.83
C PRO A 45 -7.76 -15.16 -1.34
N ARG A 46 -8.64 -15.48 -2.30
CA ARG A 46 -10.01 -15.97 -2.07
C ARG A 46 -11.00 -14.96 -1.47
N ILE A 47 -10.60 -13.71 -1.26
CA ILE A 47 -11.45 -12.68 -0.65
C ILE A 47 -11.79 -11.62 -1.70
N ASP A 48 -10.86 -10.72 -2.03
CA ASP A 48 -11.12 -9.64 -2.97
C ASP A 48 -9.82 -9.00 -3.51
N GLU A 49 -9.94 -8.04 -4.43
CA GLU A 49 -8.87 -7.15 -4.88
C GLU A 49 -9.26 -5.69 -4.66
N ILE A 50 -8.54 -4.98 -3.77
CA ILE A 50 -8.86 -3.58 -3.41
C ILE A 50 -7.71 -2.62 -3.71
N PRO A 51 -7.99 -1.36 -4.11
CA PRO A 51 -6.95 -0.35 -4.31
C PRO A 51 -6.45 0.20 -2.97
N MET A 52 -5.13 0.29 -2.82
CA MET A 52 -4.47 0.89 -1.65
C MET A 52 -3.43 1.92 -2.09
N GLY A 53 -3.49 3.12 -1.50
CA GLY A 53 -2.47 4.16 -1.71
C GLY A 53 -1.11 3.71 -1.16
N ILE A 54 -0.04 4.03 -1.87
CA ILE A 54 1.32 3.75 -1.40
C ILE A 54 1.71 4.86 -0.40
N SER A 55 1.83 4.50 0.87
CA SER A 55 2.25 5.42 1.95
C SER A 55 3.77 5.54 2.06
N HIS A 56 4.50 4.50 1.65
CA HIS A 56 5.96 4.51 1.65
C HIS A 56 6.54 3.70 0.49
N ILE A 57 7.66 4.16 -0.06
CA ILE A 57 8.43 3.49 -1.11
C ILE A 57 9.87 3.39 -0.60
N GLY A 58 10.30 2.17 -0.29
CA GLY A 58 11.68 1.83 0.06
C GLY A 58 12.47 1.34 -1.16
N GLU A 59 13.63 0.72 -0.91
CA GLU A 59 14.47 0.19 -1.99
C GLU A 59 13.92 -1.13 -2.57
N GLU A 60 13.44 -2.02 -1.71
CA GLU A 60 12.92 -3.35 -2.07
C GLU A 60 11.48 -3.58 -1.60
N GLU A 61 10.91 -2.59 -0.92
CA GLU A 61 9.64 -2.68 -0.21
C GLU A 61 8.74 -1.48 -0.45
N ILE A 62 7.45 -1.69 -0.26
CA ILE A 62 6.44 -0.63 -0.24
C ILE A 62 5.56 -0.82 1.00
N SER A 63 4.99 0.27 1.47
CA SER A 63 3.99 0.24 2.54
C SER A 63 2.67 0.84 2.08
N PHE A 64 1.58 0.35 2.68
CA PHE A 64 0.25 0.92 2.54
C PHE A 64 -0.48 0.84 3.88
N THR A 65 -1.34 1.82 4.13
CA THR A 65 -2.09 1.91 5.39
C THR A 65 -3.54 1.45 5.19
N VAL A 66 -3.95 0.45 5.95
CA VAL A 66 -5.30 -0.10 5.90
C VAL A 66 -6.11 0.46 7.07
N HIS A 67 -7.32 0.93 6.77
CA HIS A 67 -8.34 1.23 7.78
C HIS A 67 -9.44 0.18 7.72
N ARG A 68 -9.75 -0.45 8.85
CA ARG A 68 -10.71 -1.55 8.96
C ARG A 68 -12.15 -1.05 8.85
N VAL A 69 -12.76 -1.17 7.67
CA VAL A 69 -14.12 -0.66 7.38
C VAL A 69 -15.04 -1.65 6.67
N GLY A 70 -14.49 -2.73 6.10
CA GLY A 70 -15.23 -3.77 5.38
C GLY A 70 -14.45 -5.07 5.24
N GLU A 71 -15.05 -6.09 4.63
CA GLU A 71 -14.54 -7.47 4.57
C GLU A 71 -13.09 -7.59 4.09
N ALA A 72 -12.76 -6.97 2.95
CA ALA A 72 -11.40 -7.01 2.41
C ALA A 72 -10.37 -6.32 3.33
N THR A 73 -10.74 -5.16 3.90
CA THR A 73 -9.86 -4.45 4.84
C THR A 73 -9.73 -5.16 6.19
N ASP A 74 -10.76 -5.89 6.63
CA ASP A 74 -10.72 -6.74 7.82
C ASP A 74 -9.77 -7.93 7.60
N ALA A 75 -9.83 -8.55 6.42
CA ALA A 75 -8.89 -9.61 6.06
C ALA A 75 -7.44 -9.13 6.07
N LEU A 76 -7.14 -7.98 5.46
CA LEU A 76 -5.80 -7.38 5.50
C LEU A 76 -5.37 -7.00 6.92
N TYR A 77 -6.27 -6.42 7.71
CA TYR A 77 -5.99 -6.02 9.09
C TYR A 77 -5.59 -7.20 9.97
N ASN A 78 -6.11 -8.40 9.68
CA ASN A 78 -5.84 -9.63 10.42
C ASN A 78 -4.63 -10.43 9.89
N MET A 79 -3.98 -9.99 8.80
CA MET A 79 -2.76 -10.63 8.29
C MET A 79 -1.56 -10.45 9.22
N LYS A 80 -0.57 -11.31 9.05
CA LYS A 80 0.64 -11.38 9.87
C LYS A 80 1.90 -11.28 9.01
N VAL A 81 3.00 -10.91 9.66
CA VAL A 81 4.33 -11.00 9.06
C VAL A 81 4.58 -12.44 8.60
N GLY A 82 5.09 -12.59 7.37
CA GLY A 82 5.27 -13.87 6.68
C GLY A 82 4.11 -14.27 5.76
N ASP A 83 2.92 -13.65 5.91
CA ASP A 83 1.81 -13.90 4.98
C ASP A 83 2.11 -13.29 3.59
N ARG A 84 1.42 -13.81 2.57
CA ARG A 84 1.58 -13.38 1.18
C ARG A 84 0.31 -12.81 0.60
N ILE A 85 0.46 -11.69 -0.09
CA ILE A 85 -0.59 -11.02 -0.86
C ILE A 85 -0.16 -10.85 -2.31
N GLY A 86 -1.10 -10.80 -3.23
CA GLY A 86 -0.82 -10.47 -4.63
C GLY A 86 -0.84 -8.97 -4.82
N LEU A 87 0.19 -8.40 -5.43
CA LEU A 87 0.22 -6.97 -5.76
C LEU A 87 0.25 -6.73 -7.25
N ARG A 88 -0.42 -5.65 -7.67
CA ARG A 88 -0.36 -5.11 -9.04
C ARG A 88 -0.19 -3.60 -9.03
N GLY A 89 0.32 -3.08 -10.14
CA GLY A 89 0.59 -1.66 -10.32
C GLY A 89 2.08 -1.40 -10.56
N PRO A 90 2.62 -0.27 -10.10
CA PRO A 90 1.87 0.86 -9.52
C PRO A 90 0.91 1.49 -10.56
N TYR A 91 -0.20 2.06 -10.09
CA TYR A 91 -1.24 2.70 -10.89
C TYR A 91 -1.44 4.17 -10.51
N GLY A 92 -2.08 4.93 -11.39
CA GLY A 92 -2.35 6.35 -11.20
C GLY A 92 -1.21 7.26 -11.66
N ASN A 93 -1.53 8.55 -11.77
CA ASN A 93 -0.55 9.60 -12.08
C ASN A 93 0.01 10.12 -10.75
N GLY A 94 1.31 9.95 -10.53
CA GLY A 94 1.97 10.44 -9.32
C GLY A 94 1.94 11.96 -9.18
N PHE A 95 2.34 12.44 -8.01
CA PHE A 95 2.42 13.86 -7.73
C PHE A 95 3.49 14.55 -8.58
N LYS A 96 3.15 15.73 -9.11
CA LYS A 96 4.15 16.61 -9.73
C LYS A 96 4.99 17.24 -8.63
N ILE A 97 6.26 16.83 -8.54
CA ILE A 97 7.20 17.43 -7.59
C ILE A 97 7.56 18.83 -8.07
N VAL A 98 7.29 19.83 -7.23
CA VAL A 98 7.58 21.24 -7.50
C VAL A 98 8.57 21.78 -6.47
N LYS A 99 9.38 22.77 -6.89
CA LYS A 99 10.30 23.47 -5.99
C LYS A 99 9.63 24.73 -5.42
N GLY A 100 9.92 25.06 -4.16
CA GLY A 100 9.43 26.27 -3.49
C GLY A 100 8.61 25.96 -2.25
N LYS A 101 7.77 26.91 -1.82
CA LYS A 101 6.85 26.74 -0.70
C LYS A 101 5.61 25.98 -1.18
N VAL A 102 5.33 24.84 -0.55
CA VAL A 102 4.18 23.97 -0.87
C VAL A 102 3.31 23.82 0.36
N LEU A 103 2.00 23.86 0.18
CA LEU A 103 1.02 23.50 1.21
C LEU A 103 0.49 22.10 0.90
N VAL A 104 0.55 21.21 1.88
CA VAL A 104 -0.04 19.87 1.81
C VAL A 104 -1.15 19.80 2.86
N VAL A 105 -2.34 19.36 2.44
CA VAL A 105 -3.49 19.16 3.32
C VAL A 105 -3.92 17.70 3.19
N GLY A 106 -3.88 16.97 4.30
CA GLY A 106 -4.35 15.59 4.40
C GLY A 106 -5.42 15.46 5.46
N GLY A 107 -6.26 14.42 5.34
CA GLY A 107 -7.31 14.11 6.31
C GLY A 107 -7.62 12.62 6.35
N GLY A 108 -7.87 12.08 7.54
CA GLY A 108 -8.10 10.64 7.74
C GLY A 108 -6.95 9.78 7.23
N THR A 109 -7.28 8.65 6.58
CA THR A 109 -6.28 7.77 5.96
C THR A 109 -5.58 8.41 4.75
N GLY A 110 -6.11 9.51 4.20
CA GLY A 110 -5.45 10.26 3.13
C GLY A 110 -4.20 11.03 3.55
N MET A 111 -3.84 10.98 4.84
CA MET A 111 -2.56 11.50 5.35
C MET A 111 -1.42 10.48 5.27
N ALA A 112 -1.77 9.19 5.16
CA ALA A 112 -0.81 8.10 5.18
C ALA A 112 0.10 8.11 3.96
#